data_AF-A0A3M9NL55-F1
#
_entry.id   AF-A0A3M9NL55-F1
#
_cell.length_a   1.000
_cell.length_b   1.000
_cell.length_c   1.000
_cell.angle_alpha   90.00
_cell.angle_beta   90.00
_cell.angle_gamma   90.00
#
_symmetry.space_group_name_H-M   'P 1'
#
loop_
_entity.id
_entity.type
_entity.pdbx_description
1 polymer ?
#
loop_
_entity_poly.entity_id
_entity_poly.type
_entity_poly.pdbx_seq_one_letter_code
_entity_poly.pdbx_strand_id
1 'polypeptide(L)' 'MTRCNYQRIFYNWNAIVTDPDDNKFFDAAVAGKADFIVTNDAHFNEAKKFEFPNVNIISADEFLEILKREKL' A
#
# COMPACT_ATOMS: atom_id res chain seq x y z
N MET A 1 19.47 21.79 -30.43
CA MET A 1 18.72 20.55 -30.18
C MET A 1 18.42 20.52 -28.69
N THR A 2 17.21 20.89 -28.29
CA THR A 2 16.85 21.04 -26.86
C THR A 2 16.69 19.65 -26.26
N ARG A 3 17.41 19.35 -25.17
CA ARG A 3 17.25 18.10 -24.41
C ARG A 3 15.88 18.12 -23.74
N CYS A 4 14.96 17.28 -24.23
CA CYS A 4 13.74 16.96 -23.51
C CYS A 4 14.03 15.81 -22.55
N ASN A 5 13.79 16.01 -21.26
CA ASN A 5 13.87 14.95 -20.26
C ASN A 5 12.48 14.35 -20.10
N TYR A 6 12.33 13.07 -20.47
CA TYR A 6 11.12 12.31 -20.21
C TYR A 6 11.09 11.92 -18.72
N GLN A 7 10.06 12.36 -18.00
CA GLN A 7 9.84 12.01 -16.59
C GLN A 7 8.51 11.27 -16.47
N ARG A 8 8.52 10.12 -15.78
CA ARG A 8 7.29 9.38 -15.47
C ARG A 8 6.52 10.11 -14.37
N ILE A 9 5.19 10.17 -14.52
CA ILE A 9 4.26 10.89 -13.61
C ILE A 9 3.89 10.10 -12.35
N PHE A 10 4.46 8.91 -12.15
CA PHE A 10 4.18 8.04 -11.02
C PHE A 10 5.47 7.63 -10.32
N TYR A 11 5.34 7.34 -9.02
CA TYR A 11 6.41 6.85 -8.16
C TYR A 11 6.10 5.41 -7.77
N ASN A 12 7.09 4.53 -7.92
CA ASN A 12 6.99 3.14 -7.46
C ASN A 12 7.71 3.04 -6.12
N TRP A 13 6.96 2.74 -5.06
CA TRP A 13 7.54 2.59 -3.73
C TRP A 13 8.40 1.33 -3.61
N ASN A 14 8.09 0.29 -4.39
CA ASN A 14 8.72 -1.04 -4.30
C ASN A 14 8.73 -1.56 -2.85
N ALA A 15 7.62 -1.37 -2.15
CA ALA A 15 7.49 -1.73 -0.73
C ALA A 15 7.50 -3.23 -0.50
N ILE A 16 7.14 -4.02 -1.53
CA ILE A 16 7.11 -5.48 -1.50
C ILE A 16 8.18 -5.94 -2.50
N VAL A 17 9.28 -6.47 -1.96
CA VAL A 17 10.42 -6.96 -2.76
C VAL A 17 10.21 -8.42 -3.14
N THR A 18 9.54 -9.18 -2.29
CA THR A 18 9.24 -10.61 -2.52
C THR A 18 8.33 -10.82 -3.72
N ASP A 19 7.32 -9.96 -3.91
CA ASP A 19 6.43 -9.97 -5.07
C ASP A 19 6.31 -8.57 -5.70
N PRO A 20 6.98 -8.34 -6.84
CA PRO A 20 6.91 -7.06 -7.54
C PRO A 20 5.53 -6.68 -8.07
N ASP A 21 4.63 -7.64 -8.30
CA ASP A 21 3.28 -7.40 -8.82
C ASP A 21 2.37 -6.78 -7.75
N ASP A 22 2.57 -7.13 -6.48
CA ASP A 22 1.79 -6.58 -5.37
C ASP A 22 2.05 -5.10 -5.09
N ASN A 23 3.16 -4.55 -5.60
CA ASN A 23 3.46 -3.11 -5.50
C ASN A 23 2.34 -2.25 -6.10
N LYS A 24 1.57 -2.75 -7.08
CA LYS A 24 0.43 -2.02 -7.64
C LYS A 24 -0.66 -1.72 -6.60
N PHE A 25 -0.86 -2.60 -5.62
CA PHE A 25 -1.85 -2.39 -4.56
C PHE A 25 -1.35 -1.38 -3.54
N PHE A 26 -0.06 -1.45 -3.19
CA PHE A 26 0.57 -0.48 -2.30
C PHE A 26 0.61 0.93 -2.93
N ASP A 27 1.09 1.04 -4.17
CA ASP A 27 1.12 2.30 -4.92
C ASP A 27 -0.30 2.90 -5.05
N ALA A 28 -1.32 2.06 -5.29
CA ALA A 28 -2.71 2.50 -5.34
C ALA A 28 -3.26 2.98 -3.99
N ALA A 29 -2.95 2.28 -2.90
CA ALA A 29 -3.34 2.69 -1.55
C ALA A 29 -2.74 4.04 -1.18
N VAL A 30 -1.46 4.25 -1.48
CA VAL A 30 -0.78 5.53 -1.24
C VAL A 30 -1.36 6.64 -2.10
N ALA A 31 -1.54 6.40 -3.41
CA ALA A 31 -2.11 7.37 -4.33
C ALA A 31 -3.56 7.75 -3.96
N GLY A 32 -4.33 6.77 -3.47
CA GLY A 32 -5.70 6.95 -3.00
C GLY A 32 -5.81 7.50 -1.58
N LYS A 33 -4.69 7.72 -0.86
CA LYS A 33 -4.67 8.04 0.58
C LYS A 33 -5.53 7.07 1.40
N ALA A 34 -5.48 5.79 1.11
CA ALA A 34 -6.17 4.77 1.88
C ALA A 34 -5.49 4.58 3.24
N ASP A 35 -6.28 4.53 4.31
CA ASP A 35 -5.77 4.27 5.66
C ASP A 35 -5.33 2.81 5.84
N PHE A 36 -6.02 1.88 5.16
CA PHE A 36 -5.82 0.44 5.32
C PHE A 36 -5.74 -0.30 3.98
N ILE A 37 -4.83 -1.27 3.88
CA ILE A 37 -4.87 -2.37 2.90
C ILE A 37 -5.34 -3.61 3.64
N VAL A 38 -6.47 -4.17 3.22
CA VAL A 38 -7.03 -5.38 3.80
C VAL A 38 -6.58 -6.57 2.96
N THR A 39 -5.72 -7.41 3.52
CA THR A 39 -5.22 -8.61 2.85
C THR A 39 -4.88 -9.69 3.88
N ASN A 40 -5.11 -10.95 3.51
CA ASN A 40 -4.71 -12.11 4.32
C ASN A 40 -3.39 -12.74 3.84
N ASP A 41 -2.70 -12.05 2.94
CA ASP A 41 -1.48 -12.52 2.32
C ASP A 41 -0.24 -12.06 3.13
N ALA A 42 0.64 -13.00 3.45
CA ALA A 42 1.85 -12.76 4.23
C ALA A 42 2.92 -11.99 3.45
N HIS A 43 2.85 -11.91 2.11
CA HIS A 43 3.79 -11.15 1.29
C HIS A 43 3.78 -9.64 1.62
N PHE A 44 2.65 -9.13 2.13
CA PHE A 44 2.50 -7.73 2.52
C PHE A 44 3.13 -7.39 3.88
N ASN A 45 3.68 -8.37 4.62
CA ASN A 45 4.34 -8.11 5.90
C ASN A 45 5.62 -7.27 5.76
N GLU A 46 6.26 -7.25 4.57
CA GLU A 46 7.40 -6.36 4.31
C GLU A 46 6.97 -4.90 4.27
N ALA A 47 5.84 -4.60 3.63
CA ALA A 47 5.30 -3.26 3.54
C ALA A 47 4.83 -2.70 4.89
N LYS A 48 4.52 -3.55 5.89
CA LYS A 48 4.26 -3.12 7.28
C LYS A 48 5.44 -2.42 7.95
N LYS A 49 6.67 -2.65 7.48
CA LYS A 49 7.89 -2.07 8.05
C LYS A 49 8.16 -0.64 7.56
N PHE A 50 7.45 -0.18 6.55
CA PHE A 50 7.61 1.18 6.05
C PHE A 50 6.98 2.18 7.03
N GLU A 51 7.78 3.08 7.58
CA GLU A 51 7.30 4.18 8.42
C GLU A 51 6.62 5.28 7.58
N PHE A 52 6.95 5.36 6.30
CA PHE A 52 6.35 6.28 5.34
C PHE A 52 6.43 5.70 3.93
N PRO A 53 5.34 5.73 3.14
CA PRO A 53 3.99 6.25 3.43
C PRO A 53 3.23 5.34 4.42
N ASN A 54 2.50 5.96 5.35
CA ASN A 54 1.78 5.25 6.41
C ASN A 54 0.49 4.64 5.85
N VAL A 55 0.55 3.34 5.55
CA VAL A 55 -0.59 2.55 5.10
C VAL A 55 -0.65 1.30 5.98
N ASN A 56 -1.73 1.14 6.73
CA ASN A 56 -1.87 0.03 7.66
C ASN A 56 -2.30 -1.23 6.92
N ILE A 57 -1.57 -2.32 7.10
CA ILE A 57 -1.91 -3.59 6.46
C ILE A 57 -2.53 -4.49 7.51
N ILE A 58 -3.80 -4.83 7.32
CA ILE A 58 -4.59 -5.60 8.28
C ILE A 58 -5.25 -6.80 7.59
N SER A 59 -5.56 -7.83 8.36
CA SER A 59 -6.36 -8.96 7.90
C SER A 59 -7.83 -8.58 7.72
N ALA A 60 -8.57 -9.42 6.98
CA ALA A 60 -10.00 -9.24 6.81
C ALA A 60 -10.76 -9.34 8.14
N ASP A 61 -10.30 -10.20 9.06
CA ASP A 61 -10.90 -10.35 10.39
C ASP A 61 -10.70 -9.09 11.24
N GLU A 62 -9.48 -8.55 11.28
CA GLU A 62 -9.18 -7.28 11.98
C GLU A 62 -10.03 -6.13 11.43
N PHE A 63 -10.22 -6.07 10.11
CA PHE A 63 -11.06 -5.05 9.49
C PHE A 63 -12.53 -5.17 9.93
N LEU A 64 -13.06 -6.40 10.04
CA LEU A 64 -14.40 -6.63 10.56
C LEU A 64 -14.54 -6.23 12.03
N GLU A 65 -13.51 -6.44 12.86
CA GLU A 65 -13.51 -5.98 14.26
C GLU A 65 -13.52 -4.45 14.35
N ILE A 66 -12.73 -3.75 13.54
CA ILE A 66 -12.72 -2.29 13.45
C ILE A 66 -14.12 -1.77 13.07
N LEU A 67 -14.74 -2.35 12.03
CA LEU A 67 -16.08 -1.97 11.59
C LEU A 67 -17.16 -2.22 12.64
N LYS A 68 -17.05 -3.29 13.45
CA LYS A 68 -17.98 -3.55 14.56
C LYS A 68 -17.83 -2.52 15.68
N ARG A 69 -16.59 -2.09 15.96
CA ARG A 69 -16.30 -1.11 17.01
C ARG A 69 -16.80 0.28 16.67
N GLU A 70 -16.77 0.67 15.39
CA GLU A 70 -17.29 1.95 14.88
C GLU A 70 -18.82 2.05 14.88
N LYS A 71 -19.55 0.92 14.97
CA LYS A 71 -21.03 0.89 14.96
C LYS A 71 -21.68 1.05 16.35
N LEU A 72 -20.93 1.44 17.37
CA LEU A 72 -21.41 1.74 18.73
C LEU A 72 -21.37 3.24 19.00
#